data_AF-A0A954XIY3-F1
#
_entry.id   AF-A0A954XIY3-F1
#
_cell.length_a   1.000
_cell.length_b   1.000
_cell.length_c   1.000
_cell.angle_alpha   90.00
_cell.angle_beta   90.00
_cell.angle_gamma   90.00
#
_symmetry.space_group_name_H-M   'P 1'
#
loop_
_entity.id
_entity.type
_entity.pdbx_description
1 polymer ?
#
loop_
_entity_poly.entity_id
_entity_poly.type
_entity_poly.pdbx_seq_one_letter_code
_entity_poly.pdbx_strand_id
1 'polypeptide(L)'
;MWYEAKPDMKAFAVVFPSSLWLCFIAMSVWQILLYRSLRIIIEGDILKIRGIRRSFSVRFNEIAQATWNKRRSLQINAGNRRRKLDFGALPRPHSGELIQTLHARISDEVQLGWNEEWDSYAKKQSQPESGQKRKQTRRRLYRLTVASGFIAGLVVGVYVQMSALDALPLTGYPILDWAFYGVSSGIGLTAMLAGLTWTTDPEHQDSIANME
;
A
#
# COMPACT_ATOMS: atom_id res chain seq x y z
N MET A 1 37.25 12.46 -20.14
CA MET A 1 37.85 11.62 -19.08
C MET A 1 37.06 10.37 -18.69
N TRP A 2 35.78 10.22 -19.05
CA TRP A 2 35.05 8.97 -18.75
C TRP A 2 35.43 7.76 -19.63
N TYR A 3 36.05 8.01 -20.78
CA TYR A 3 36.39 6.95 -21.75
C TYR A 3 37.57 6.05 -21.31
N GLU A 4 38.50 6.54 -20.48
CA GLU A 4 39.71 5.81 -20.05
C GLU A 4 39.56 5.03 -18.73
N ALA A 5 38.40 5.10 -18.07
CA ALA A 5 38.18 4.38 -16.82
C ALA A 5 38.23 2.85 -17.06
N LYS A 6 38.91 2.12 -16.17
CA LYS A 6 38.96 0.65 -16.20
C LYS A 6 37.53 0.07 -16.24
N PRO A 7 37.29 -1.01 -17.00
CA PRO A 7 35.95 -1.59 -17.18
C PRO A 7 35.25 -1.90 -15.84
N ASP A 8 36.02 -2.31 -14.83
CA ASP A 8 35.54 -2.57 -13.47
C ASP A 8 34.93 -1.32 -12.81
N MET A 9 35.53 -0.14 -13.05
CA MET A 9 35.02 1.13 -12.53
C MET A 9 33.78 1.60 -13.29
N LYS A 10 33.67 1.30 -14.60
CA LYS A 10 32.47 1.61 -15.40
C LYS A 10 31.28 0.76 -14.94
N ALA A 11 31.49 -0.54 -14.74
CA ALA A 11 30.46 -1.44 -14.20
C ALA A 11 30.02 -1.01 -12.79
N PHE A 12 30.96 -0.68 -11.90
CA PHE A 12 30.63 -0.15 -10.58
C PHE A 12 29.80 1.14 -10.66
N ALA A 13 30.17 2.07 -11.54
CA ALA A 13 29.48 3.34 -11.70
C ALA A 13 28.06 3.23 -12.27
N VAL A 14 27.69 2.09 -12.89
CA VAL A 14 26.32 1.83 -13.35
C VAL A 14 25.54 1.01 -12.32
N VAL A 15 26.13 -0.07 -11.81
CA VAL A 15 25.46 -0.99 -10.88
C VAL A 15 25.19 -0.33 -9.53
N PHE A 16 26.11 0.47 -9.01
CA PHE A 16 25.96 1.11 -7.71
C PHE A 16 24.81 2.14 -7.68
N PRO A 17 24.70 3.10 -8.63
CA PRO A 17 23.54 3.98 -8.66
C PRO A 17 22.23 3.25 -8.91
N SER A 18 22.20 2.26 -9.80
CA SER A 18 20.98 1.49 -10.09
C SER A 18 20.47 0.72 -8.87
N SER A 19 21.35 0.06 -8.12
CA SER A 19 20.98 -0.64 -6.89
C SER A 19 20.53 0.32 -5.79
N LEU A 20 21.21 1.44 -5.64
CA LEU A 20 20.83 2.49 -4.67
C LEU A 20 19.44 3.05 -4.98
N TRP A 21 19.13 3.34 -6.25
CA TRP A 21 17.80 3.77 -6.69
C TRP A 21 16.72 2.73 -6.42
N LEU A 22 16.99 1.45 -6.67
CA LEU A 22 16.06 0.37 -6.32
C LEU A 22 15.78 0.31 -4.82
N CYS A 23 16.78 0.51 -3.97
CA CYS A 23 16.59 0.61 -2.52
C CYS A 23 15.70 1.81 -2.14
N PHE A 24 15.88 2.97 -2.77
CA PHE A 24 15.02 4.13 -2.53
C PHE A 24 13.57 3.89 -2.96
N ILE A 25 13.36 3.22 -4.10
CA ILE A 25 12.02 2.83 -4.56
C ILE A 25 11.40 1.84 -3.58
N ALA A 26 12.13 0.80 -3.16
CA ALA A 26 11.69 -0.17 -2.18
C ALA A 26 11.30 0.50 -0.85
N MET A 27 12.13 1.41 -0.33
CA MET A 27 11.84 2.19 0.88
C MET A 27 10.63 3.11 0.72
N SER A 28 10.49 3.77 -0.43
CA SER A 28 9.34 4.65 -0.70
C SER A 28 8.04 3.87 -0.71
N VAL A 29 8.06 2.71 -1.35
CA VAL A 29 6.91 1.83 -1.45
C VAL A 29 6.59 1.18 -0.09
N TRP A 30 7.61 0.78 0.68
CA TRP A 30 7.46 0.35 2.06
C TRP A 30 6.84 1.46 2.93
N GLN A 31 7.26 2.71 2.79
CA GLN A 31 6.64 3.83 3.50
C GLN A 31 5.18 4.05 3.12
N ILE A 32 4.79 3.86 1.85
CA ILE A 32 3.39 3.94 1.41
C ILE A 32 2.56 2.82 2.05
N LEU A 33 3.09 1.60 2.12
CA LEU A 33 2.45 0.47 2.81
C LEU A 33 2.24 0.76 4.30
N LEU A 34 3.30 1.22 4.96
CA LEU A 34 3.26 1.64 6.36
C LEU A 34 2.24 2.78 6.56
N TYR A 35 2.18 3.76 5.65
CA TYR A 35 1.21 4.84 5.74
C TYR A 35 -0.25 4.34 5.66
N ARG A 36 -0.48 3.23 4.96
CA ARG A 36 -1.81 2.60 4.86
C ARG A 36 -2.19 1.72 6.05
N SER A 37 -1.27 1.36 6.95
CA SER A 37 -1.58 0.49 8.10
C SER A 37 -2.24 1.27 9.26
N LEU A 38 -3.28 2.04 8.95
CA LEU A 38 -4.10 2.71 9.96
C LEU A 38 -4.99 1.66 10.64
N ARG A 39 -4.69 1.31 11.90
CA ARG A 39 -5.58 0.47 12.70
C ARG A 39 -6.59 1.35 13.42
N ILE A 40 -7.87 1.01 13.30
CA ILE A 40 -8.96 1.64 14.06
C ILE A 40 -9.48 0.58 15.02
N ILE A 41 -9.40 0.88 16.31
CA ILE A 41 -9.77 0.00 17.40
C ILE A 41 -10.83 0.73 18.22
N ILE A 42 -11.96 0.09 18.43
CA ILE A 42 -13.01 0.57 19.33
C ILE A 42 -12.95 -0.32 20.57
N GLU A 43 -12.55 0.25 21.70
CA GLU A 43 -12.38 -0.47 22.96
C GLU A 43 -13.26 0.21 24.02
N GLY A 44 -14.42 -0.41 24.30
CA GLY A 44 -15.43 0.21 25.15
C GLY A 44 -15.84 1.58 24.62
N ASP A 45 -15.70 2.62 25.44
CA ASP A 45 -16.07 4.00 25.10
C ASP A 45 -14.93 4.80 24.42
N ILE A 46 -13.85 4.13 24.00
CA ILE A 46 -12.67 4.77 23.45
C ILE A 46 -12.51 4.40 21.98
N LEU A 47 -12.39 5.42 21.13
CA LEU A 47 -11.93 5.29 19.75
C LEU A 47 -10.42 5.49 19.70
N LYS A 48 -9.68 4.41 19.40
CA LYS A 48 -8.22 4.43 19.20
C LYS A 48 -7.92 4.29 17.70
N ILE A 49 -7.34 5.34 17.12
CA ILE A 49 -6.81 5.36 15.77
C ILE A 49 -5.29 5.28 15.87
N ARG A 50 -4.71 4.10 15.62
CA ARG A 50 -3.27 3.86 15.65
C ARG A 50 -2.73 3.83 14.23
N GLY A 51 -2.07 4.90 13.81
CA GLY A 51 -1.13 4.86 12.68
C GLY A 51 0.30 4.67 13.19
N ILE A 52 1.23 4.34 12.29
CA ILE A 52 2.64 4.09 12.66
C ILE A 52 3.31 5.32 13.27
N ARG A 53 3.05 6.51 12.73
CA ARG A 53 3.66 7.77 13.22
C ARG A 53 2.79 8.53 14.20
N ARG A 54 1.49 8.23 14.28
CA ARG A 54 0.53 9.00 15.06
C ARG A 54 -0.54 8.07 15.62
N SER A 55 -0.62 8.02 16.94
CA SER A 55 -1.78 7.50 17.65
C SER A 55 -2.72 8.65 18.00
N PHE A 56 -4.01 8.40 17.87
CA PHE A 56 -5.07 9.29 18.34
C PHE A 56 -6.02 8.44 19.13
N SER A 57 -6.27 8.82 20.38
CA SER A 57 -7.29 8.19 21.21
C SER A 57 -8.22 9.28 21.71
N VAL A 58 -9.51 9.00 21.67
CA VAL A 58 -10.55 9.91 22.11
C VAL A 58 -11.69 9.08 22.68
N ARG A 59 -12.28 9.55 23.78
CA ARG A 59 -13.53 8.96 24.29
C ARG A 59 -14.71 9.48 23.49
N PHE A 60 -15.77 8.70 23.30
CA PHE A 60 -16.91 9.18 22.52
C PHE A 60 -17.59 10.39 23.16
N ASN A 61 -17.58 10.48 24.50
CA ASN A 61 -18.09 11.64 25.24
C ASN A 61 -17.24 12.92 25.11
N GLU A 62 -15.98 12.82 24.67
CA GLU A 62 -15.09 13.96 24.43
C GLU A 62 -15.24 14.52 23.00
N ILE A 63 -16.03 13.87 22.15
CA ILE A 63 -16.27 14.30 20.78
C ILE A 63 -17.23 15.48 20.81
N ALA A 64 -16.70 16.67 20.52
CA ALA A 64 -17.50 17.89 20.42
C ALA A 64 -18.30 17.95 19.11
N GLN A 65 -17.74 17.38 18.03
CA GLN A 65 -18.40 17.38 16.72
C GLN A 65 -17.91 16.23 15.84
N ALA A 66 -18.84 15.56 15.18
CA ALA A 66 -18.59 14.48 14.23
C ALA A 66 -19.25 14.81 12.88
N THR A 67 -18.45 15.09 11.84
CA THR A 67 -18.98 15.48 10.52
C THR A 67 -18.75 14.39 9.49
N TRP A 68 -19.84 13.85 8.96
CA TRP A 68 -19.88 12.89 7.87
C TRP A 68 -19.81 13.61 6.52
N ASN A 69 -18.70 13.41 5.78
CA ASN A 69 -18.47 14.10 4.51
C ASN A 69 -18.87 13.25 3.30
N LYS A 70 -19.35 13.90 2.23
CA LYS A 70 -19.67 13.23 0.94
C LYS A 70 -18.54 12.39 0.35
N ARG A 71 -17.29 12.72 0.67
CA ARG A 71 -16.08 11.96 0.27
C ARG A 71 -15.84 10.67 1.09
N ARG A 72 -16.88 10.09 1.70
CA ARG A 72 -16.80 8.84 2.49
C ARG A 72 -15.76 8.92 3.61
N SER A 73 -15.77 10.04 4.33
CA SER A 73 -14.88 10.28 5.45
C SER A 73 -15.59 10.90 6.63
N LEU A 74 -15.20 10.50 7.84
CA LEU A 74 -15.67 11.06 9.10
C LEU A 74 -14.60 12.01 9.66
N GLN A 75 -14.99 13.23 9.98
CA GLN A 75 -14.14 14.17 10.69
C GLN A 75 -14.57 14.28 12.14
N ILE A 76 -13.67 13.96 13.05
CA ILE A 76 -13.88 14.00 14.50
C ILE A 76 -13.14 15.22 15.05
N ASN A 77 -13.86 16.05 15.78
CA ASN A 77 -13.31 17.17 16.53
C ASN A 77 -13.50 16.93 18.03
N ALA A 78 -12.41 16.93 18.78
CA ALA A 78 -12.40 16.69 20.22
C ALA A 78 -11.46 17.69 20.90
N GLY A 79 -12.04 18.73 21.49
CA GLY A 79 -11.30 19.87 22.03
C GLY A 79 -10.42 20.54 20.96
N ASN A 80 -9.11 20.58 21.19
CA ASN A 80 -8.14 21.16 20.25
C ASN A 80 -7.56 20.14 19.25
N ARG A 81 -8.16 18.94 19.15
CA ARG A 81 -7.68 17.87 18.27
C ARG A 81 -8.72 17.57 17.20
N ARG A 82 -8.30 17.67 15.94
CA ARG A 82 -9.10 17.30 14.77
C ARG A 82 -8.48 16.11 14.06
N ARG A 83 -9.29 15.09 13.77
CA ARG A 83 -8.87 13.91 13.02
C ARG A 83 -9.86 13.58 11.92
N LYS A 84 -9.33 13.20 10.74
CA LYS A 84 -10.14 12.71 9.62
C LYS A 84 -9.89 11.21 9.45
N LEU A 85 -10.97 10.46 9.38
CA LEU A 85 -11.03 9.05 9.04
C LEU A 85 -11.55 8.92 7.61
N ASP A 86 -10.79 8.28 6.73
CA ASP A 86 -11.20 8.01 5.36
C ASP A 86 -11.58 6.53 5.23
N PHE A 87 -12.86 6.26 4.99
CA PHE A 87 -13.35 4.88 4.87
C PHE A 87 -13.13 4.32 3.46
N GLY A 88 -12.79 5.15 2.46
CA GLY A 88 -12.53 4.70 1.10
C GLY A 88 -11.29 3.82 0.97
N ALA A 89 -10.38 3.88 1.95
CA ALA A 89 -9.15 3.10 1.98
C ALA A 89 -9.26 1.81 2.82
N LEU A 90 -10.37 1.61 3.56
CA LEU A 90 -10.54 0.46 4.44
C LEU A 90 -11.10 -0.76 3.70
N PRO A 91 -10.78 -1.99 4.15
CA PRO A 91 -11.40 -3.21 3.62
C PRO A 91 -12.92 -3.21 3.79
N ARG A 92 -13.66 -3.66 2.78
CA ARG A 92 -15.11 -3.45 2.67
C ARG A 92 -15.95 -4.02 3.82
N PRO A 93 -15.83 -5.28 4.29
CA PRO A 93 -16.73 -5.73 5.35
C PRO A 93 -16.50 -4.96 6.65
N HIS A 94 -15.23 -4.82 7.04
CA HIS A 94 -14.81 -4.10 8.25
C HIS A 94 -15.19 -2.61 8.20
N SER A 95 -15.15 -1.98 7.02
CA SER A 95 -15.53 -0.58 6.86
C SER A 95 -17.02 -0.34 7.14
N GLY A 96 -17.91 -1.25 6.70
CA GLY A 96 -19.36 -1.11 6.90
C GLY A 96 -19.74 -1.23 8.37
N GLU A 97 -19.23 -2.26 9.03
CA GLU A 97 -19.44 -2.49 10.47
C GLU A 97 -18.86 -1.36 11.32
N LEU A 98 -17.68 -0.86 10.97
CA LEU A 98 -17.07 0.27 11.65
C LEU A 98 -17.91 1.54 11.51
N ILE A 99 -18.40 1.85 10.30
CA ILE A 99 -19.25 3.02 10.06
C ILE A 99 -20.52 2.94 10.91
N GLN A 100 -21.19 1.78 10.91
CA GLN A 100 -22.41 1.57 11.71
C GLN A 100 -22.13 1.66 13.21
N THR A 101 -21.02 1.08 13.68
CA THR A 101 -20.63 1.14 15.09
C THR A 101 -20.31 2.58 15.53
N LEU A 102 -19.62 3.35 14.69
CA LEU A 102 -19.34 4.76 14.96
C LEU A 102 -20.62 5.59 14.97
N HIS A 103 -21.51 5.38 14.01
CA HIS A 103 -22.83 6.04 13.99
C HIS A 103 -23.65 5.69 15.24
N ALA A 104 -23.63 4.44 15.70
CA ALA A 104 -24.39 4.02 16.88
C ALA A 104 -23.80 4.51 18.22
N ARG A 105 -22.48 4.77 18.28
CA ARG A 105 -21.80 5.17 19.54
C ARG A 105 -21.62 6.67 19.70
N ILE A 106 -21.55 7.43 18.60
CA ILE A 106 -21.45 8.89 18.66
C ILE A 106 -22.85 9.44 18.94
N SER A 107 -22.99 10.36 19.90
CA SER A 107 -24.29 10.98 20.21
C SER A 107 -24.86 11.72 18.99
N ASP A 108 -26.14 11.52 18.67
CA ASP A 108 -26.82 12.15 17.54
C ASP A 108 -26.73 13.68 17.56
N GLU A 109 -26.66 14.29 18.74
CA GLU A 109 -26.54 15.74 18.94
C GLU A 109 -25.26 16.33 18.35
N VAL A 110 -24.17 15.55 18.31
CA VAL A 110 -22.87 16.00 17.78
C VAL A 110 -22.63 15.52 16.35
N GLN A 111 -23.54 14.69 15.80
CA GLN A 111 -23.44 14.17 14.45
C GLN A 111 -24.01 15.14 13.42
N LEU A 112 -23.23 15.40 12.36
CA LEU A 112 -23.65 16.24 11.25
C LEU A 112 -23.39 15.54 9.92
N GLY A 113 -24.33 15.69 8.99
CA GLY A 113 -24.18 15.20 7.61
C GLY A 113 -24.44 13.71 7.41
N TRP A 114 -25.01 13.02 8.40
CA TRP A 114 -25.58 11.69 8.19
C TRP A 114 -26.85 11.80 7.34
N ASN A 115 -26.97 10.99 6.29
CA ASN A 115 -28.09 11.00 5.35
C ASN A 115 -28.34 9.61 4.75
N GLU A 116 -29.40 9.46 3.96
CA GLU A 116 -29.74 8.18 3.30
C GLU A 116 -28.62 7.64 2.39
N GLU A 117 -27.78 8.53 1.81
CA GLU A 117 -26.61 8.11 1.02
C GLU A 117 -25.54 7.43 1.89
N TRP A 118 -25.43 7.81 3.16
CA TRP A 118 -24.55 7.18 4.13
C TRP A 118 -25.09 5.85 4.61
N ASP A 119 -26.39 5.75 4.89
CA ASP A 119 -27.05 4.47 5.20
C ASP A 119 -26.88 3.47 4.07
N SER A 120 -27.13 3.90 2.83
CA SER A 120 -26.97 3.08 1.64
C SER A 120 -25.52 2.64 1.44
N TYR A 121 -24.56 3.53 1.73
CA TYR A 121 -23.14 3.22 1.64
C TYR A 121 -22.68 2.23 2.72
N ALA A 122 -23.08 2.45 3.98
CA ALA A 122 -22.75 1.57 5.09
C ALA A 122 -23.28 0.16 4.85
N LYS A 123 -24.54 0.03 4.40
CA LYS A 123 -25.16 -1.25 4.01
C LYS A 123 -24.46 -1.91 2.83
N LYS A 124 -24.04 -1.14 1.82
CA LYS A 124 -23.30 -1.67 0.67
C LYS A 124 -21.92 -2.18 1.05
N GLN A 125 -21.27 -1.54 2.02
CA GLN A 125 -19.95 -1.94 2.50
C GLN A 125 -20.02 -3.16 3.43
N SER A 126 -21.06 -3.28 4.26
CA SER A 126 -21.22 -4.43 5.16
C SER A 126 -21.55 -5.74 4.43
N GLN A 127 -22.01 -5.68 3.18
CA GLN A 127 -22.22 -6.88 2.38
C GLN A 127 -20.88 -7.53 2.02
N PRO A 128 -20.69 -8.83 2.33
CA PRO A 128 -19.49 -9.53 1.93
C PRO A 128 -19.40 -9.52 0.40
N GLU A 129 -18.34 -8.91 -0.12
CA GLU A 129 -18.06 -8.90 -1.54
C GLU A 129 -17.99 -10.36 -2.01
N SER A 130 -18.80 -10.75 -3.02
CA SER A 130 -18.90 -12.16 -3.40
C SER A 130 -17.50 -12.73 -3.63
N GLY A 131 -17.15 -13.79 -2.91
CA GLY A 131 -15.77 -14.30 -2.87
C GLY A 131 -15.19 -14.59 -4.26
N GLN A 132 -16.05 -14.86 -5.25
CA GLN A 132 -15.70 -14.99 -6.66
C GLN A 132 -15.21 -13.68 -7.31
N LYS A 133 -15.89 -12.54 -7.10
CA LYS A 133 -15.46 -11.24 -7.65
C LYS A 133 -14.13 -10.79 -7.05
N ARG A 134 -13.93 -11.02 -5.74
CA ARG A 134 -12.68 -10.72 -5.04
C ARG A 134 -11.52 -11.60 -5.53
N LYS A 135 -11.74 -12.91 -5.65
CA LYS A 135 -10.76 -13.86 -6.24
C LYS A 135 -10.40 -13.50 -7.68
N GLN A 136 -11.38 -13.12 -8.51
CA GLN A 136 -11.14 -12.74 -9.90
C GLN A 136 -10.35 -11.44 -10.02
N THR A 137 -10.68 -10.44 -9.22
CA THR A 137 -9.97 -9.16 -9.17
C THR A 137 -8.53 -9.35 -8.69
N ARG A 138 -8.33 -10.17 -7.66
CA ARG A 138 -7.00 -10.53 -7.15
C ARG A 138 -6.16 -11.26 -8.21
N ARG A 139 -6.73 -12.23 -8.91
CA ARG A 139 -6.05 -12.92 -10.02
C ARG A 139 -5.67 -11.97 -11.14
N ARG A 140 -6.53 -10.99 -11.46
CA ARG A 140 -6.25 -9.98 -12.48
C ARG A 140 -5.12 -9.04 -12.06
N LEU A 141 -5.16 -8.55 -10.82
CA LEU A 141 -4.09 -7.72 -10.26
C LEU A 141 -2.76 -8.47 -10.21
N TYR A 142 -2.76 -9.71 -9.72
CA TYR A 142 -1.57 -10.55 -9.70
C TYR A 142 -0.99 -10.75 -11.12
N ARG A 143 -1.82 -11.06 -12.11
CA ARG A 143 -1.38 -11.18 -13.51
C ARG A 143 -0.79 -9.88 -14.04
N LEU A 144 -1.44 -8.74 -13.77
CA LEU A 144 -0.93 -7.43 -14.17
C LEU A 144 0.41 -7.11 -13.51
N THR A 145 0.55 -7.42 -12.23
CA THR A 145 1.78 -7.26 -11.44
C THR A 145 2.93 -8.11 -11.98
N VAL A 146 2.67 -9.39 -12.27
CA VAL A 146 3.67 -10.30 -12.85
C VAL A 146 4.06 -9.80 -14.25
N ALA A 147 3.09 -9.44 -15.09
CA ALA A 147 3.35 -8.93 -16.43
C ALA A 147 4.14 -7.61 -16.41
N SER A 148 3.77 -6.66 -15.54
CA SER A 148 4.47 -5.37 -15.42
C SER A 148 5.89 -5.55 -14.87
N GLY A 149 6.09 -6.47 -13.94
CA GLY A 149 7.43 -6.82 -13.43
C GLY A 149 8.34 -7.38 -14.52
N PHE A 150 7.80 -8.26 -15.37
CA PHE A 150 8.54 -8.83 -16.49
C PHE A 150 8.93 -7.78 -17.53
N ILE A 151 7.99 -6.90 -17.91
CA ILE A 151 8.25 -5.80 -18.85
C ILE A 151 9.29 -4.83 -18.28
N ALA A 152 9.17 -4.46 -17.01
CA ALA A 152 10.15 -3.59 -16.35
C ALA A 152 11.55 -4.23 -16.32
N GLY A 153 11.64 -5.53 -16.02
CA GLY A 153 12.90 -6.29 -16.07
C GLY A 153 13.54 -6.29 -17.45
N LEU A 154 12.74 -6.47 -18.52
CA LEU A 154 13.23 -6.39 -19.91
C LEU A 154 13.75 -5.00 -20.27
N VAL A 155 13.01 -3.93 -19.91
CA VAL A 155 13.42 -2.55 -20.20
C VAL A 155 14.72 -2.21 -19.48
N VAL A 156 14.86 -2.60 -18.21
CA VAL A 156 16.10 -2.40 -17.45
C VAL A 156 17.25 -3.19 -18.07
N GLY A 157 17.03 -4.45 -18.46
CA GLY A 157 18.04 -5.28 -19.13
C GLY A 157 18.55 -4.63 -20.42
N VAL A 158 17.65 -4.14 -21.27
CA VAL A 158 18.01 -3.43 -22.52
C VAL A 158 18.73 -2.11 -22.21
N TYR A 159 18.29 -1.34 -21.21
CA TYR A 159 18.92 -0.08 -20.85
C TYR A 159 20.35 -0.26 -20.31
N VAL A 160 20.55 -1.24 -19.40
CA VAL A 160 21.88 -1.60 -18.90
C VAL A 160 22.78 -2.01 -20.05
N GLN A 161 22.27 -2.75 -21.02
CA GLN A 161 23.05 -3.12 -22.19
C GLN A 161 23.40 -1.92 -23.07
N MET A 162 22.45 -1.02 -23.36
CA MET A 162 22.74 0.18 -24.17
C MET A 162 23.78 1.09 -23.49
N SER A 163 23.77 1.13 -22.15
CA SER A 163 24.74 1.89 -21.36
C SER A 163 26.06 1.14 -21.13
N ALA A 164 26.06 -0.18 -21.21
CA ALA A 164 27.23 -1.05 -21.08
C ALA A 164 27.79 -1.52 -22.42
N LEU A 165 27.37 -0.97 -23.56
CA LEU A 165 27.92 -1.30 -24.89
C LEU A 165 29.46 -1.14 -24.97
N ASP A 166 30.07 -0.37 -24.07
CA ASP A 166 31.52 -0.19 -23.93
C ASP A 166 32.15 -0.95 -22.72
N ALA A 167 31.36 -1.70 -21.94
CA ALA A 167 31.81 -2.45 -20.77
C ALA A 167 31.63 -3.96 -21.02
N LEU A 168 32.73 -4.71 -20.93
CA LEU A 168 32.83 -6.13 -21.27
C LEU A 168 31.71 -6.98 -20.61
N PRO A 169 31.15 -7.98 -21.33
CA PRO A 169 30.21 -8.95 -20.76
C PRO A 169 30.88 -9.71 -19.60
N LEU A 170 30.18 -9.88 -18.48
CA LEU A 170 30.68 -10.56 -17.28
C LEU A 170 31.09 -12.02 -17.53
N THR A 171 30.41 -12.70 -18.46
CA THR A 171 30.69 -14.12 -18.79
C THR A 171 31.30 -14.32 -20.18
N GLY A 172 31.52 -13.25 -20.95
CA GLY A 172 31.89 -13.36 -22.37
C GLY A 172 30.72 -13.69 -23.30
N TYR A 173 29.56 -14.05 -22.76
CA TYR A 173 28.36 -14.40 -23.52
C TYR A 173 27.24 -13.38 -23.25
N PRO A 174 27.07 -12.37 -24.11
CA PRO A 174 26.12 -11.29 -23.87
C PRO A 174 24.71 -11.82 -23.61
N ILE A 175 24.26 -12.85 -24.33
CA ILE A 175 22.91 -13.43 -24.18
C ILE A 175 22.67 -14.01 -22.77
N LEU A 176 23.68 -14.67 -22.18
CA LEU A 176 23.57 -15.25 -20.84
C LEU A 176 23.56 -14.18 -19.75
N ASP A 177 24.37 -13.13 -19.91
CA ASP A 177 24.37 -11.98 -19.00
C ASP A 177 23.03 -11.23 -19.05
N TRP A 178 22.40 -11.10 -20.23
CA TRP A 178 21.06 -10.51 -20.37
C TRP A 178 20.00 -11.32 -19.65
N ALA A 179 20.02 -12.64 -19.83
CA ALA A 179 19.09 -13.52 -19.15
C ALA A 179 19.26 -13.39 -17.64
N PHE A 180 20.50 -13.32 -17.14
CA PHE A 180 20.75 -13.23 -15.71
C PHE A 180 20.31 -11.89 -15.10
N TYR A 181 20.67 -10.76 -15.71
CA TYR A 181 20.27 -9.44 -15.20
C TYR A 181 18.77 -9.16 -15.36
N GLY A 182 18.20 -9.53 -16.51
CA GLY A 182 16.76 -9.37 -16.77
C GLY A 182 15.92 -10.25 -15.84
N VAL A 183 16.32 -11.51 -15.65
CA VAL A 183 15.60 -12.46 -14.77
C VAL A 183 15.77 -12.08 -13.30
N SER A 184 16.98 -11.73 -12.84
CA SER A 184 17.18 -11.33 -11.43
C SER A 184 16.42 -10.05 -11.08
N SER A 185 16.48 -9.03 -11.95
CA SER A 185 15.72 -7.77 -11.76
C SER A 185 14.22 -8.02 -11.83
N GLY A 186 13.76 -8.85 -12.78
CA GLY A 186 12.36 -9.25 -12.91
C GLY A 186 11.85 -9.98 -11.67
N ILE A 187 12.61 -10.97 -11.17
CA ILE A 187 12.27 -11.70 -9.94
C ILE A 187 12.21 -10.76 -8.74
N GLY A 188 13.20 -9.87 -8.58
CA GLY A 188 13.21 -8.90 -7.47
C GLY A 188 11.99 -7.97 -7.49
N LEU A 189 11.64 -7.46 -8.67
CA LEU A 189 10.50 -6.54 -8.84
C LEU A 189 9.16 -7.27 -8.69
N THR A 190 9.04 -8.48 -9.22
CA THR A 190 7.85 -9.33 -9.03
C THR A 190 7.69 -9.74 -7.58
N ALA A 191 8.76 -10.13 -6.88
CA ALA A 191 8.73 -10.46 -5.45
C ALA A 191 8.34 -9.23 -4.61
N MET A 192 8.88 -8.05 -4.95
CA MET A 192 8.51 -6.79 -4.31
C MET A 192 7.02 -6.47 -4.50
N LEU A 193 6.51 -6.54 -5.72
CA LEU A 193 5.09 -6.28 -6.02
C LEU A 193 4.16 -7.37 -5.46
N ALA A 194 4.60 -8.63 -5.41
CA ALA A 194 3.88 -9.71 -4.74
C ALA A 194 3.82 -9.45 -3.23
N GLY A 195 4.93 -9.05 -2.60
CA GLY A 195 4.98 -8.65 -1.20
C GLY A 195 4.09 -7.44 -0.90
N LEU A 196 4.04 -6.47 -1.80
CA LEU A 196 3.11 -5.33 -1.74
C LEU A 196 1.65 -5.76 -1.77
N THR A 197 1.28 -6.60 -2.73
CA THR A 197 -0.11 -7.09 -2.82
C THR A 197 -0.48 -7.95 -1.61
N TRP A 198 0.47 -8.75 -1.09
CA TRP A 198 0.29 -9.59 0.08
C TRP A 198 0.17 -8.79 1.39
N THR A 199 1.01 -7.78 1.62
CA THR A 199 0.89 -6.90 2.81
C THR A 199 -0.37 -6.03 2.80
N THR A 200 -0.91 -5.75 1.61
CA THR A 200 -2.22 -5.09 1.47
C THR A 200 -3.40 -6.06 1.54
N ASP A 201 -3.17 -7.37 1.67
CA ASP A 201 -4.24 -8.36 1.75
C ASP A 201 -4.90 -8.32 3.15
N PRO A 202 -6.21 -7.99 3.25
CA PRO A 202 -6.91 -7.92 4.53
C PRO A 202 -6.87 -9.22 5.32
N GLU A 203 -6.91 -10.38 4.63
CA GLU A 203 -6.89 -11.70 5.29
C GLU A 203 -5.58 -11.94 6.04
N HIS A 204 -4.47 -11.41 5.51
CA HIS A 204 -3.19 -11.54 6.18
C HIS A 204 -3.09 -10.61 7.39
N GLN A 205 -3.66 -9.40 7.31
CA GLN A 205 -3.75 -8.49 8.45
C GLN A 205 -4.63 -9.05 9.58
N ASP A 206 -5.75 -9.71 9.23
CA ASP A 206 -6.63 -10.37 10.19
C ASP A 206 -5.93 -11.56 10.87
N SER A 207 -5.10 -12.32 10.15
CA SER A 207 -4.33 -13.43 10.74
C SER A 207 -3.26 -12.96 11.74
N ILE A 208 -2.62 -11.82 11.48
CA ILE A 208 -1.65 -11.21 12.41
C ILE A 208 -2.38 -10.65 13.62
N ALA A 209 -3.55 -10.03 13.43
CA ALA A 209 -4.34 -9.46 14.53
C ALA A 209 -4.88 -10.52 15.51
N ASN A 210 -5.09 -11.76 15.07
CA ASN A 210 -5.56 -12.86 15.92
C ASN A 210 -4.41 -13.65 16.60
N MET A 211 -3.14 -13.29 16.33
CA MET A 211 -1.96 -13.89 16.99
C MET A 211 -1.40 -13.02 18.12
N GLU A 212 -1.87 -11.76 18.25
CA GLU A 212 -1.58 -10.85 19.38
C GLU A 212 -2.67 -10.97 20.46
#